data_AF-I2GN48-F1
#
_entry.id   AF-I2GN48-F1
#
_cell.length_a   1.000
_cell.length_b   1.000
_cell.length_c   1.000
_cell.angle_alpha   90.00
_cell.angle_beta   90.00
_cell.angle_gamma   90.00
#
_symmetry.space_group_name_H-M   'P 1'
#
loop_
_entity.id
_entity.type
_entity.pdbx_description
1 polymer ?
#
loop_
_entity_poly.entity_id
_entity_poly.type
_entity_poly.pdbx_seq_one_letter_code
_entity_poly.pdbx_strand_id
1 'polypeptide(L)'
;MKKLIIYDADCPMCRAYTKGLVAINKNLDRIPNNAVTDASILNRLDRRRARHEIPMVDLNGGETLYGVDTWLYLLGERSRALSGLLPVRWFRRLLDFLYAFISYNRRIIITVRPGRWSLLDLQPEFRLNYRLLFIALVFGLVAELHYVCHGALPWLAPILLGLQIGLVILHLYITKHPDFFETLLDYGGHLGMSLLLGGLILTIGLSVAWPVLMPVGYALTIGQHFIRSYNLGMNPWLSVSFTLIYLSITGL
;
A
#
# COMPACT_ATOMS: atom_id res chain seq x y z
N MET A 1 -19.67 -9.06 -23.38
CA MET A 1 -20.18 -7.83 -22.72
C MET A 1 -18.99 -6.93 -22.43
N LYS A 2 -19.03 -5.65 -22.81
CA LYS A 2 -17.88 -4.75 -22.62
C LYS A 2 -17.95 -4.11 -21.23
N LYS A 3 -16.96 -4.34 -20.38
CA LYS A 3 -16.87 -3.77 -19.03
C LYS A 3 -15.72 -2.78 -18.96
N LEU A 4 -15.81 -1.80 -18.06
CA LEU A 4 -14.83 -0.73 -17.90
C LEU A 4 -14.44 -0.56 -16.43
N ILE A 5 -13.16 -0.75 -16.10
CA ILE A 5 -12.61 -0.44 -14.78
C ILE A 5 -12.17 1.02 -14.74
N ILE A 6 -12.58 1.73 -13.68
CA ILE A 6 -12.08 3.08 -13.40
C ILE A 6 -11.13 2.99 -12.21
N TYR A 7 -9.87 3.34 -12.41
CA TYR A 7 -8.84 3.19 -11.38
C TYR A 7 -8.21 4.52 -10.98
N ASP A 8 -7.67 4.56 -9.77
CA ASP A 8 -6.92 5.71 -9.24
C ASP A 8 -5.61 5.90 -10.03
N ALA A 9 -5.51 7.00 -10.78
CA ALA A 9 -4.36 7.32 -11.63
C ALA A 9 -3.06 7.49 -10.83
N ASP A 10 -3.17 7.95 -9.58
CA ASP A 10 -2.02 8.26 -8.73
C ASP A 10 -1.52 7.02 -7.98
N CYS A 11 -2.36 5.99 -7.84
CA CYS A 11 -2.05 4.73 -7.18
C CYS A 11 -1.29 3.75 -8.12
N PRO A 12 0.04 3.53 -7.95
CA PRO A 12 0.79 2.64 -8.84
C PRO A 12 0.35 1.19 -8.71
N MET A 13 -0.08 0.77 -7.51
CA MET A 13 -0.67 -0.56 -7.29
C MET A 13 -1.90 -0.75 -8.18
N CYS A 14 -2.80 0.23 -8.17
CA CYS A 14 -4.04 0.24 -8.93
C CYS A 14 -3.77 0.18 -10.43
N ARG A 15 -2.78 0.95 -10.91
CA ARG A 15 -2.29 0.90 -12.29
C ARG A 15 -1.69 -0.46 -12.64
N ALA A 16 -0.92 -1.08 -11.76
CA ALA A 16 -0.27 -2.35 -12.06
C ALA A 16 -1.29 -3.48 -12.18
N TYR A 17 -2.15 -3.67 -11.17
CA TYR A 17 -3.04 -4.83 -11.14
C TYR A 17 -4.15 -4.73 -12.19
N THR A 18 -4.73 -3.55 -12.43
CA THR A 18 -5.79 -3.40 -13.46
C THR A 18 -5.25 -3.60 -14.87
N LYS A 19 -3.96 -3.34 -15.10
CA LYS A 19 -3.29 -3.65 -16.37
C LYS A 19 -3.24 -5.16 -16.56
N GLY A 20 -2.87 -5.89 -15.51
CA GLY A 20 -2.90 -7.35 -15.49
C GLY A 20 -4.30 -7.91 -15.77
N LEU A 21 -5.34 -7.34 -15.16
CA LEU A 21 -6.73 -7.76 -15.38
C LEU A 21 -7.19 -7.61 -16.83
N VAL A 22 -6.90 -6.46 -17.46
CA VAL A 22 -7.23 -6.24 -18.88
C VAL A 22 -6.41 -7.16 -19.80
N ALA A 23 -5.14 -7.43 -19.45
CA ALA A 23 -4.31 -8.36 -20.23
C ALA A 23 -4.86 -9.80 -20.24
N ILE A 24 -5.57 -10.20 -19.18
CA ILE A 24 -6.16 -11.56 -19.08
C ILE A 24 -7.62 -11.64 -19.52
N ASN A 25 -8.34 -10.52 -19.68
CA ASN A 25 -9.73 -10.50 -20.13
C ASN A 25 -9.93 -9.48 -21.27
N LYS A 26 -10.11 -9.98 -22.50
CA LYS A 26 -10.24 -9.15 -23.71
C LYS A 26 -11.50 -8.28 -23.76
N ASN A 27 -12.51 -8.59 -22.96
CA ASN A 27 -13.77 -7.84 -22.90
C ASN A 27 -13.77 -6.75 -21.81
N LEU A 28 -12.65 -6.61 -21.12
CA LEU A 28 -12.45 -5.65 -20.04
C LEU A 28 -11.55 -4.52 -20.55
N ASP A 29 -12.01 -3.29 -20.38
CA ASP A 29 -11.23 -2.09 -20.64
C ASP A 29 -10.94 -1.37 -19.31
N ARG A 30 -10.02 -0.41 -19.32
CA ARG A 30 -9.71 0.41 -18.14
C ARG A 30 -9.44 1.86 -18.50
N ILE A 31 -9.85 2.76 -17.62
CA ILE A 31 -9.50 4.18 -17.71
C ILE A 31 -9.07 4.72 -16.33
N PRO A 32 -8.11 5.65 -16.29
CA PRO A 32 -7.80 6.35 -15.06
C PRO A 32 -8.93 7.33 -14.69
N ASN A 33 -9.14 7.56 -13.40
CA ASN A 33 -10.16 8.47 -12.85
C ASN A 33 -10.09 9.90 -13.42
N ASN A 34 -8.88 10.39 -13.71
CA ASN A 34 -8.67 11.73 -14.27
C ASN A 34 -9.01 11.84 -15.78
N ALA A 35 -9.26 10.73 -16.47
CA ALA A 35 -9.70 10.71 -17.86
C ALA A 35 -11.22 10.49 -18.00
N VAL A 36 -11.94 10.33 -16.89
CA VAL A 36 -13.40 10.15 -16.90
C VAL A 36 -14.06 11.51 -17.11
N THR A 37 -14.56 11.75 -18.33
CA THR A 37 -15.28 12.98 -18.69
C THR A 37 -16.77 12.73 -18.99
N ASP A 38 -17.16 11.48 -19.20
CA ASP A 38 -18.53 11.11 -19.56
C ASP A 38 -19.46 11.12 -18.32
N ALA A 39 -20.44 12.03 -18.35
CA ALA A 39 -21.44 12.16 -17.30
C ALA A 39 -22.29 10.89 -17.10
N SER A 40 -22.53 10.11 -18.17
CA SER A 40 -23.29 8.87 -18.09
C SER A 40 -22.58 7.80 -17.26
N ILE A 41 -21.24 7.78 -17.31
CA ILE A 41 -20.40 6.90 -16.50
C ILE A 41 -20.37 7.43 -15.06
N LEU A 42 -20.13 8.73 -14.86
CA LEU A 42 -20.04 9.34 -13.53
C LEU A 42 -21.33 9.17 -12.72
N ASN A 43 -22.50 9.27 -13.36
CA ASN A 43 -23.80 9.10 -12.70
C ASN A 43 -24.07 7.66 -12.25
N ARG A 44 -23.31 6.68 -12.77
CA ARG A 44 -23.41 5.27 -12.38
C ARG A 44 -22.42 4.88 -11.28
N LEU A 45 -21.66 5.85 -10.77
CA LEU A 45 -20.70 5.64 -9.70
C LEU A 45 -21.27 6.14 -8.37
N ASP A 46 -21.36 5.23 -7.40
CA ASP A 46 -21.32 5.60 -6.00
C ASP A 46 -19.93 6.17 -5.66
N ARG A 47 -19.86 7.49 -5.50
CA ARG A 47 -18.61 8.22 -5.20
C ARG A 47 -18.00 7.81 -3.87
N ARG A 48 -18.80 7.48 -2.85
CA ARG A 48 -18.26 7.08 -1.54
C ARG A 48 -17.62 5.72 -1.62
N ARG A 49 -18.29 4.77 -2.28
CA ARG A 49 -17.74 3.42 -2.48
C ARG A 49 -16.50 3.44 -3.36
N ALA A 50 -16.50 4.23 -4.44
CA ALA A 50 -15.40 4.28 -5.41
C ALA A 50 -14.03 4.63 -4.78
N ARG A 51 -14.01 5.40 -3.67
CA ARG A 51 -12.78 5.71 -2.92
C ARG A 51 -12.09 4.47 -2.36
N HIS A 52 -12.88 3.51 -1.91
CA HIS A 52 -12.40 2.32 -1.20
C HIS A 52 -12.45 1.08 -2.08
N GLU A 53 -13.35 1.04 -3.04
CA GLU A 53 -13.62 -0.12 -3.87
C GLU A 53 -13.54 0.29 -5.33
N ILE A 54 -12.59 -0.30 -6.06
CA ILE A 54 -12.36 0.08 -7.46
C ILE A 54 -13.56 -0.37 -8.31
N PRO A 55 -14.27 0.57 -8.96
CA PRO A 55 -15.49 0.28 -9.70
C PRO A 55 -15.21 -0.36 -11.06
N MET A 56 -16.13 -1.24 -11.48
CA MET A 56 -16.22 -1.81 -12.81
C MET A 56 -17.62 -1.58 -13.36
N VAL A 57 -17.72 -0.70 -14.35
CA VAL A 57 -18.96 -0.29 -14.99
C VAL A 57 -19.30 -1.22 -16.15
N ASP A 58 -20.56 -1.63 -16.26
CA ASP A 58 -21.05 -2.37 -17.42
C ASP A 58 -21.48 -1.42 -18.54
N LEU A 59 -20.78 -1.40 -19.68
CA LEU A 59 -21.12 -0.48 -20.76
C LEU A 59 -22.44 -0.82 -21.48
N ASN A 60 -23.01 -2.00 -21.23
CA ASN A 60 -24.31 -2.41 -21.77
C ASN A 60 -25.50 -2.05 -20.87
N GLY A 61 -25.28 -1.30 -19.78
CA GLY A 61 -26.33 -0.82 -18.88
C GLY A 61 -26.61 -1.70 -17.66
N GLY A 62 -25.83 -2.74 -17.41
CA GLY A 62 -25.90 -3.55 -16.18
C GLY A 62 -25.47 -2.79 -14.92
N GLU A 63 -25.48 -3.44 -13.75
CA GLU A 63 -25.02 -2.81 -12.51
C GLU A 63 -23.51 -2.53 -12.50
N THR A 64 -23.10 -1.50 -11.77
CA THR A 64 -21.68 -1.22 -11.49
C THR A 64 -21.22 -2.13 -10.35
N LEU A 65 -20.22 -2.97 -10.62
CA LEU A 65 -19.59 -3.80 -9.60
C LEU A 65 -18.44 -3.06 -8.92
N TYR A 66 -18.11 -3.46 -7.71
CA TYR A 66 -17.12 -2.78 -6.88
C TYR A 66 -16.23 -3.78 -6.15
N GLY A 67 -14.94 -3.46 -6.03
CA GLY A 67 -14.04 -4.13 -5.11
C GLY A 67 -14.04 -5.65 -5.26
N VAL A 68 -14.40 -6.37 -4.19
CA VAL A 68 -14.45 -7.84 -4.19
C VAL A 68 -15.41 -8.38 -5.25
N ASP A 69 -16.56 -7.76 -5.48
CA ASP A 69 -17.51 -8.22 -6.50
C ASP A 69 -16.90 -8.14 -7.91
N THR A 70 -16.10 -7.11 -8.19
CA THR A 70 -15.32 -7.02 -9.43
C THR A 70 -14.33 -8.18 -9.55
N TRP A 71 -13.61 -8.51 -8.49
CA TRP A 71 -12.65 -9.63 -8.49
C TRP A 71 -13.33 -10.98 -8.65
N LEU A 72 -14.42 -11.22 -7.91
CA LEU A 72 -15.18 -12.47 -7.97
C LEU A 72 -15.82 -12.66 -9.34
N TYR A 73 -16.33 -11.58 -9.96
CA TYR A 73 -16.83 -11.62 -11.33
C TYR A 73 -15.72 -12.06 -12.31
N LEU A 74 -14.57 -11.37 -12.29
CA LEU A 74 -13.48 -11.63 -13.24
C LEU A 74 -12.81 -13.00 -13.04
N LEU A 75 -12.69 -13.46 -11.80
CA LEU A 75 -12.11 -14.76 -11.48
C LEU A 75 -13.12 -15.90 -11.65
N GLY A 76 -14.39 -15.65 -11.35
CA GLY A 76 -15.51 -16.59 -11.51
C GLY A 76 -15.81 -16.91 -12.97
N GLU A 77 -15.69 -15.94 -13.88
CA GLU A 77 -15.75 -16.19 -15.33
C GLU A 77 -14.66 -17.19 -15.78
N ARG A 78 -13.53 -17.26 -15.07
CA ARG A 78 -12.36 -18.04 -15.48
C ARG A 78 -12.23 -19.40 -14.80
N SER A 79 -12.78 -19.58 -13.59
CA SER A 79 -12.59 -20.79 -12.78
C SER A 79 -13.88 -21.34 -12.20
N ARG A 80 -14.28 -22.53 -12.69
CA ARG A 80 -15.41 -23.33 -12.18
C ARG A 80 -15.22 -23.81 -10.73
N ALA A 81 -13.97 -23.93 -10.28
CA ALA A 81 -13.65 -24.27 -8.89
C ALA A 81 -13.92 -23.09 -7.96
N LEU A 82 -13.57 -21.88 -8.40
CA LEU A 82 -13.78 -20.67 -7.60
C LEU A 82 -15.27 -20.34 -7.47
N SER A 83 -16.07 -20.58 -8.52
CA SER A 83 -17.53 -20.38 -8.48
C SER A 83 -18.23 -21.22 -7.39
N GLY A 84 -17.68 -22.38 -7.02
CA GLY A 84 -18.19 -23.21 -5.93
C GLY A 84 -17.88 -22.69 -4.52
N LEU A 85 -16.84 -21.86 -4.36
CA LEU A 85 -16.45 -21.24 -3.08
C LEU A 85 -17.15 -19.88 -2.84
N LEU A 86 -17.62 -19.22 -3.90
CA LEU A 86 -18.38 -17.97 -3.83
C LEU A 86 -19.60 -17.96 -2.87
N PRO A 87 -20.43 -19.02 -2.78
CA PRO A 87 -21.61 -19.00 -1.90
C PRO A 87 -21.25 -19.12 -0.41
N VAL A 88 -20.00 -19.41 -0.07
CA VAL A 88 -19.57 -19.62 1.32
C VAL A 88 -19.43 -18.26 2.03
N ARG A 89 -20.40 -17.93 2.89
CA ARG A 89 -20.49 -16.61 3.55
C ARG A 89 -19.22 -16.20 4.31
N TRP A 90 -18.53 -17.15 4.96
CA TRP A 90 -17.30 -16.84 5.68
C TRP A 90 -16.14 -16.49 4.75
N PHE A 91 -16.05 -17.17 3.59
CA PHE A 91 -15.02 -16.92 2.60
C PHE A 91 -15.16 -15.53 1.99
N ARG A 92 -16.40 -15.12 1.66
CA ARG A 92 -16.66 -13.76 1.17
C ARG A 92 -16.28 -12.70 2.20
N ARG A 93 -16.64 -12.88 3.48
CA ARG A 93 -16.24 -11.96 4.55
C ARG A 93 -14.73 -11.84 4.69
N LEU A 94 -14.00 -12.94 4.53
CA LEU A 94 -12.53 -12.91 4.55
C LEU A 94 -11.98 -12.10 3.37
N LEU A 95 -12.52 -12.29 2.15
CA LEU A 95 -12.11 -11.50 0.99
C LEU A 95 -12.44 -10.02 1.16
N ASP A 96 -13.62 -9.68 1.69
CA ASP A 96 -14.01 -8.30 1.97
C ASP A 96 -13.06 -7.65 2.97
N PHE A 97 -12.69 -8.38 4.02
CA PHE A 97 -11.71 -7.91 5.01
C PHE A 97 -10.33 -7.70 4.40
N LEU A 98 -9.81 -8.68 3.65
CA LEU A 98 -8.49 -8.59 3.00
C LEU A 98 -8.46 -7.45 1.98
N TYR A 99 -9.52 -7.30 1.20
CA TYR A 99 -9.66 -6.22 0.24
C TYR A 99 -9.68 -4.87 0.93
N ALA A 100 -10.48 -4.71 1.99
CA ALA A 100 -10.52 -3.48 2.78
C ALA A 100 -9.15 -3.17 3.38
N PHE A 101 -8.49 -4.16 3.99
CA PHE A 101 -7.15 -4.03 4.56
C PHE A 101 -6.14 -3.51 3.54
N ILE A 102 -6.10 -4.09 2.34
CA ILE A 102 -5.21 -3.64 1.26
C ILE A 102 -5.62 -2.26 0.77
N SER A 103 -6.91 -2.03 0.52
CA SER A 103 -7.39 -0.78 -0.08
C SER A 103 -7.15 0.43 0.81
N TYR A 104 -7.43 0.33 2.12
CA TYR A 104 -7.19 1.42 3.07
C TYR A 104 -5.69 1.72 3.28
N ASN A 105 -4.81 0.75 3.04
CA ASN A 105 -3.37 0.91 3.21
C ASN A 105 -2.60 1.01 1.87
N ARG A 106 -3.28 1.02 0.72
CA ARG A 106 -2.64 0.91 -0.60
C ARG A 106 -1.60 1.99 -0.91
N ARG A 107 -1.82 3.20 -0.38
CA ARG A 107 -0.93 4.36 -0.51
C ARG A 107 0.30 4.27 0.42
N ILE A 108 0.23 3.47 1.48
CA ILE A 108 1.41 3.12 2.27
C ILE A 108 2.14 1.94 1.66
N ILE A 109 1.43 0.89 1.27
CA ILE A 109 2.04 -0.30 0.66
C ILE A 109 2.90 0.13 -0.53
N ILE A 110 2.29 0.86 -1.46
CA ILE A 110 3.00 1.53 -2.56
C ILE A 110 2.82 3.04 -2.42
N THR A 111 3.91 3.70 -2.04
CA THR A 111 3.93 5.16 -1.85
C THR A 111 3.49 5.90 -3.11
N VAL A 112 2.61 6.88 -2.92
CA VAL A 112 2.09 7.75 -3.96
C VAL A 112 2.78 9.10 -3.87
N ARG A 113 2.99 9.75 -5.02
CA ARG A 113 3.42 11.15 -5.02
C ARG A 113 2.29 12.04 -4.49
N PRO A 114 2.61 13.24 -3.97
CA PRO A 114 1.61 14.24 -3.63
C PRO A 114 0.68 14.46 -4.84
N GLY A 115 -0.61 14.26 -4.60
CA GLY A 115 -1.63 14.22 -5.65
C GLY A 115 -1.86 15.57 -6.30
N ARG A 116 -2.35 15.55 -7.54
CA ARG A 116 -2.94 16.71 -8.21
C ARG A 116 -4.47 16.62 -8.10
N TRP A 117 -5.15 17.76 -8.14
CA TRP A 117 -6.61 17.79 -8.09
C TRP A 117 -7.23 16.98 -9.25
N SER A 118 -8.27 16.20 -8.96
CA SER A 118 -9.05 15.46 -9.96
C SER A 118 -10.54 15.51 -9.64
N LEU A 119 -11.38 15.46 -10.68
CA LEU A 119 -12.85 15.51 -10.55
C LEU A 119 -13.41 14.31 -9.75
N LEU A 120 -12.77 13.15 -9.88
CA LEU A 120 -13.13 11.92 -9.20
C LEU A 120 -12.00 11.55 -8.23
N ASP A 121 -12.07 12.08 -7.01
CA ASP A 121 -11.14 11.69 -5.95
C ASP A 121 -11.41 10.25 -5.52
N LEU A 122 -10.46 9.37 -5.82
CA LEU A 122 -10.49 7.97 -5.41
C LEU A 122 -9.61 7.70 -4.19
N GLN A 123 -9.04 8.73 -3.54
CA GLN A 123 -8.23 8.53 -2.34
C GLN A 123 -9.03 7.83 -1.24
N PRO A 124 -8.54 6.72 -0.68
CA PRO A 124 -9.22 6.06 0.43
C PRO A 124 -9.16 6.95 1.67
N GLU A 125 -10.27 7.00 2.41
CA GLU A 125 -10.33 7.63 3.74
C GLU A 125 -9.45 6.89 4.75
N PHE A 126 -8.92 7.63 5.70
CA PHE A 126 -8.19 7.08 6.82
C PHE A 126 -9.07 6.22 7.72
N ARG A 127 -8.58 5.02 8.06
CA ARG A 127 -9.24 4.10 8.99
C ARG A 127 -8.23 3.58 9.99
N LEU A 128 -8.33 4.09 11.23
CA LEU A 128 -7.40 3.80 12.31
C LEU A 128 -7.19 2.29 12.53
N ASN A 129 -8.26 1.50 12.60
CA ASN A 129 -8.17 0.06 12.89
C ASN A 129 -7.36 -0.69 11.82
N TYR A 130 -7.62 -0.41 10.53
CA TYR A 130 -6.87 -1.03 9.43
C TYR A 130 -5.43 -0.53 9.39
N ARG A 131 -5.18 0.71 9.81
CA ARG A 131 -3.84 1.28 9.87
C ARG A 131 -2.98 0.64 10.96
N LEU A 132 -3.52 0.55 12.18
CA LEU A 132 -2.83 -0.06 13.31
C LEU A 132 -2.55 -1.54 13.04
N LEU A 133 -3.53 -2.26 12.50
CA LEU A 133 -3.33 -3.66 12.10
C LEU A 133 -2.23 -3.79 11.05
N PHE A 134 -2.19 -2.89 10.07
CA PHE A 134 -1.16 -2.90 9.03
C PHE A 134 0.23 -2.65 9.60
N ILE A 135 0.38 -1.62 10.44
CA ILE A 135 1.65 -1.31 11.12
C ILE A 135 2.10 -2.51 11.96
N ALA A 136 1.22 -3.06 12.78
CA ALA A 136 1.54 -4.22 13.62
C ALA A 136 1.99 -5.43 12.80
N LEU A 137 1.29 -5.74 11.70
CA LEU A 137 1.65 -6.85 10.81
C LEU A 137 3.00 -6.62 10.14
N VAL A 138 3.24 -5.43 9.58
CA VAL A 138 4.50 -5.12 8.88
C VAL A 138 5.69 -5.14 9.84
N PHE A 139 5.59 -4.54 11.01
CA PHE A 139 6.66 -4.59 12.01
C PHE A 139 6.84 -5.99 12.59
N GLY A 140 5.77 -6.78 12.73
CA GLY A 140 5.84 -8.19 13.10
C GLY A 140 6.67 -9.00 12.09
N LEU A 141 6.39 -8.83 10.79
CA LEU A 141 7.16 -9.47 9.73
C LEU A 141 8.62 -9.01 9.70
N VAL A 142 8.89 -7.71 9.90
CA VAL A 142 10.27 -7.19 10.00
C VAL A 142 11.01 -7.82 11.17
N ALA A 143 10.36 -7.93 12.34
CA ALA A 143 10.95 -8.55 13.52
C ALA A 143 11.22 -10.05 13.30
N GLU A 144 10.29 -10.76 12.66
CA GLU A 144 10.44 -12.18 12.32
C GLU A 144 11.59 -12.41 11.33
N LEU A 145 11.65 -11.64 10.24
CA LEU A 145 12.75 -11.73 9.26
C LEU A 145 14.10 -11.45 9.92
N HIS A 146 14.18 -10.43 10.78
CA HIS A 146 15.39 -10.14 11.54
C HIS A 146 15.76 -11.30 12.46
N TYR A 147 14.79 -11.86 13.19
CA TYR A 147 15.02 -12.97 14.11
C TYR A 147 15.58 -14.20 13.42
N VAL A 148 15.04 -14.55 12.25
CA VAL A 148 15.51 -15.69 11.45
C VAL A 148 16.96 -15.49 10.97
N CYS A 149 17.35 -14.26 10.65
CA CYS A 149 18.67 -13.97 10.08
C CYS A 149 19.77 -13.69 11.11
N HIS A 150 19.42 -12.99 12.19
CA HIS A 150 20.37 -12.40 13.14
C HIS A 150 20.09 -12.77 14.60
N GLY A 151 18.98 -13.46 14.88
CA GLY A 151 18.55 -13.77 16.24
C GLY A 151 17.88 -12.57 16.93
N ALA A 152 18.04 -12.48 18.25
CA ALA A 152 17.37 -11.44 19.02
C ALA A 152 17.78 -10.03 18.58
N LEU A 153 16.80 -9.13 18.49
CA LEU A 153 17.03 -7.72 18.16
C LEU A 153 18.03 -7.11 19.16
N PRO A 154 19.04 -6.35 18.68
CA PRO A 154 19.89 -5.57 19.56
C PRO A 154 19.04 -4.66 20.46
N TRP A 155 19.31 -4.66 21.77
CA TRP A 155 18.54 -3.88 22.75
C TRP A 155 18.49 -2.37 22.42
N LEU A 156 19.52 -1.87 21.71
CA LEU A 156 19.63 -0.48 21.29
C LEU A 156 18.72 -0.14 20.08
N ALA A 157 18.36 -1.13 19.25
CA ALA A 157 17.55 -0.92 18.05
C ALA A 157 16.18 -0.26 18.33
N PRO A 158 15.35 -0.76 19.28
CA PRO A 158 14.07 -0.11 19.59
C PRO A 158 14.25 1.31 20.14
N ILE A 159 15.33 1.59 20.87
CA ILE A 159 15.64 2.92 21.41
C ILE A 159 15.94 3.90 20.27
N LEU A 160 16.82 3.51 19.34
CA LEU A 160 17.19 4.35 18.21
C LEU A 160 16.03 4.56 17.22
N LEU A 161 15.22 3.53 16.97
CA LEU A 161 13.99 3.68 16.20
C LEU A 161 12.99 4.60 16.92
N GLY A 162 12.88 4.50 18.25
CA GLY A 162 12.11 5.42 19.08
C GLY A 162 12.57 6.87 18.97
N LEU A 163 13.88 7.10 18.92
CA LEU A 163 14.46 8.44 18.65
C LEU A 163 14.02 8.97 17.28
N GLN A 164 14.05 8.14 16.24
CA GLN A 164 13.57 8.55 14.91
C GLN A 164 12.09 8.95 14.93
N ILE A 165 11.23 8.19 15.62
CA ILE A 165 9.83 8.55 15.80
C ILE A 165 9.69 9.87 16.57
N GLY A 166 10.51 10.09 17.60
CA GLY A 166 10.56 11.34 18.36
C GLY A 166 10.93 12.55 17.50
N LEU A 167 11.90 12.41 16.59
CA LEU A 167 12.27 13.48 15.65
C LEU A 167 11.13 13.82 14.68
N VAL A 168 10.36 12.82 14.23
CA VAL A 168 9.18 13.05 13.39
C VAL A 168 8.07 13.75 14.16
N ILE A 169 7.79 13.31 15.40
CA ILE A 169 6.83 13.98 16.29
C ILE A 169 7.20 15.45 16.48
N LEU A 170 8.47 15.72 16.77
CA LEU A 170 8.97 17.08 16.95
C LEU A 170 8.81 17.91 15.67
N HIS A 171 9.15 17.35 14.51
CA HIS A 171 8.97 18.00 13.22
C HIS A 171 7.51 18.38 12.97
N LEU A 172 6.59 17.41 13.08
CA LEU A 172 5.16 17.63 12.84
C LEU A 172 4.57 18.66 13.82
N TYR A 173 5.04 18.68 15.06
CA TYR A 173 4.64 19.65 16.07
C TYR A 173 5.12 21.07 15.72
N ILE A 174 6.41 21.24 15.39
CA ILE A 174 6.99 22.54 15.01
C ILE A 174 6.33 23.10 13.75
N THR A 175 6.06 22.25 12.76
CA THR A 175 5.41 22.68 11.50
C THR A 175 3.89 22.84 11.62
N LYS A 176 3.30 22.53 12.78
CA LYS A 176 1.84 22.53 13.02
C LYS A 176 1.08 21.79 11.92
N HIS A 177 1.52 20.57 11.61
CA HIS A 177 0.95 19.79 10.51
C HIS A 177 -0.56 19.55 10.75
N PRO A 178 -1.44 19.83 9.77
CA PRO A 178 -2.90 19.82 9.96
C PRO A 178 -3.42 18.45 10.40
N ASP A 179 -2.88 17.38 9.79
CA ASP A 179 -3.28 16.00 10.06
C ASP A 179 -2.22 15.25 10.88
N PHE A 180 -1.79 15.85 12.00
CA PHE A 180 -0.67 15.37 12.82
C PHE A 180 -0.71 13.85 13.11
N PHE A 181 -1.84 13.37 13.63
CA PHE A 181 -1.97 11.98 14.06
C PHE A 181 -2.02 10.99 12.89
N GLU A 182 -2.75 11.33 11.83
CA GLU A 182 -2.82 10.52 10.61
C GLU A 182 -1.44 10.43 9.94
N THR A 183 -0.74 11.57 9.82
CA THR A 183 0.60 11.65 9.21
C THR A 183 1.64 10.87 10.01
N LEU A 184 1.55 10.88 11.35
CA LEU A 184 2.42 10.08 12.21
C LEU A 184 2.22 8.57 11.98
N LEU A 185 0.96 8.14 11.82
CA LEU A 185 0.65 6.73 11.54
C LEU A 185 0.98 6.34 10.10
N ASP A 186 0.77 7.23 9.11
CA ASP A 186 1.27 7.06 7.75
C ASP A 186 2.79 6.84 7.77
N TYR A 187 3.52 7.70 8.48
CA TYR A 187 4.96 7.57 8.65
C TYR A 187 5.36 6.23 9.24
N GLY A 188 4.70 5.79 10.33
CA GLY A 188 4.95 4.48 10.94
C GLY A 188 4.79 3.35 9.93
N GLY A 189 3.71 3.35 9.14
CA GLY A 189 3.51 2.36 8.08
C GLY A 189 4.56 2.45 6.97
N HIS A 190 4.94 3.66 6.56
CA HIS A 190 5.98 3.88 5.55
C HIS A 190 7.37 3.43 6.03
N LEU A 191 7.72 3.69 7.29
CA LEU A 191 8.93 3.21 7.94
C LEU A 191 8.96 1.68 7.96
N GLY A 192 7.88 1.04 8.42
CA GLY A 192 7.75 -0.42 8.41
C GLY A 192 7.94 -1.01 7.02
N MET A 193 7.33 -0.43 5.99
CA MET A 193 7.49 -0.89 4.60
C MET A 193 8.91 -0.71 4.06
N SER A 194 9.60 0.38 4.41
CA SER A 194 11.01 0.57 4.03
C SER A 194 11.90 -0.53 4.62
N LEU A 195 11.71 -0.82 5.92
CA LEU A 195 12.42 -1.88 6.62
C LEU A 195 12.09 -3.26 6.04
N LEU A 196 10.82 -3.53 5.74
CA LEU A 196 10.37 -4.82 5.20
C LEU A 196 10.98 -5.09 3.82
N LEU A 197 10.95 -4.11 2.90
CA LEU A 197 11.47 -4.30 1.54
C LEU A 197 12.98 -4.58 1.54
N GLY A 198 13.75 -3.82 2.31
CA GLY A 198 15.18 -4.08 2.42
C GLY A 198 15.49 -5.37 3.18
N GLY A 199 14.80 -5.61 4.32
CA GLY A 199 14.94 -6.82 5.12
C GLY A 199 14.66 -8.11 4.35
N LEU A 200 13.70 -8.11 3.43
CA LEU A 200 13.45 -9.23 2.52
C LEU A 200 14.66 -9.50 1.60
N ILE A 201 15.25 -8.46 1.01
CA ILE A 201 16.43 -8.61 0.15
C ILE A 201 17.65 -9.10 0.94
N LEU A 202 17.85 -8.57 2.16
CA LEU A 202 18.90 -9.03 3.08
C LEU A 202 18.70 -10.52 3.41
N THR A 203 17.49 -10.91 3.77
CA THR A 203 17.14 -12.31 4.11
C THR A 203 17.39 -13.25 2.94
N ILE A 204 17.00 -12.86 1.72
CA ILE A 204 17.29 -13.63 0.50
C ILE A 204 18.81 -13.74 0.30
N GLY A 205 19.54 -12.62 0.42
CA GLY A 205 21.00 -12.58 0.30
C GLY A 205 21.72 -13.55 1.23
N LEU A 206 21.30 -13.60 2.50
CA LEU A 206 21.82 -14.53 3.49
C LEU A 206 21.43 -15.98 3.15
N SER A 207 20.18 -16.22 2.77
CA SER A 207 19.67 -17.57 2.48
C SER A 207 20.31 -18.21 1.25
N VAL A 208 20.64 -17.41 0.22
CA VAL A 208 21.28 -17.90 -1.01
C VAL A 208 22.80 -17.71 -1.01
N ALA A 209 23.38 -17.25 0.10
CA ALA A 209 24.80 -16.93 0.26
C ALA A 209 25.35 -16.03 -0.86
N TRP A 210 24.60 -14.97 -1.22
CA TRP A 210 24.99 -14.01 -2.25
C TRP A 210 25.28 -12.63 -1.64
N PRO A 211 26.54 -12.33 -1.25
CA PRO A 211 26.86 -11.16 -0.44
C PRO A 211 26.50 -9.83 -1.09
N VAL A 212 26.40 -9.77 -2.42
CA VAL A 212 26.01 -8.57 -3.18
C VAL A 212 24.61 -8.08 -2.83
N LEU A 213 23.72 -8.97 -2.35
CA LEU A 213 22.37 -8.59 -1.96
C LEU A 213 22.33 -7.83 -0.63
N MET A 214 23.37 -7.93 0.20
CA MET A 214 23.46 -7.19 1.47
C MET A 214 23.49 -5.67 1.26
N PRO A 215 24.46 -5.09 0.53
CA PRO A 215 24.46 -3.66 0.26
C PRO A 215 23.22 -3.21 -0.53
N VAL A 216 22.65 -4.06 -1.38
CA VAL A 216 21.37 -3.76 -2.08
C VAL A 216 20.22 -3.63 -1.09
N GLY A 217 20.10 -4.54 -0.11
CA GLY A 217 19.06 -4.47 0.92
C GLY A 217 19.19 -3.23 1.81
N TYR A 218 20.41 -2.85 2.20
CA TYR A 218 20.67 -1.61 2.94
C TYR A 218 20.32 -0.36 2.12
N ALA A 219 20.82 -0.28 0.88
CA ALA A 219 20.52 0.81 -0.03
C ALA A 219 19.02 0.93 -0.33
N LEU A 220 18.32 -0.21 -0.48
CA LEU A 220 16.88 -0.24 -0.69
C LEU A 220 16.12 0.28 0.53
N THR A 221 16.52 -0.11 1.75
CA THR A 221 15.91 0.39 2.99
C THR A 221 15.99 1.91 3.08
N ILE A 222 17.20 2.45 2.90
CA ILE A 222 17.48 3.88 2.98
C ILE A 222 16.75 4.62 1.85
N GLY A 223 16.90 4.16 0.60
CA GLY A 223 16.28 4.79 -0.56
C GLY A 223 14.75 4.81 -0.48
N GLN A 224 14.12 3.72 -0.01
CA GLN A 224 12.68 3.69 0.23
C GLN A 224 12.27 4.67 1.32
N HIS A 225 13.03 4.79 2.40
CA HIS A 225 12.74 5.75 3.46
C HIS A 225 12.75 7.20 2.94
N PHE A 226 13.74 7.56 2.12
CA PHE A 226 13.79 8.88 1.47
C PHE A 226 12.58 9.13 0.58
N ILE A 227 12.26 8.21 -0.33
CA ILE A 227 11.13 8.36 -1.27
C ILE A 227 9.82 8.52 -0.49
N ARG A 228 9.62 7.69 0.53
CA ARG A 228 8.38 7.64 1.32
C ARG A 228 8.23 8.87 2.20
N SER A 229 9.29 9.31 2.87
CA SER A 229 9.28 10.53 3.69
C SER A 229 9.06 11.77 2.83
N TYR A 230 9.70 11.83 1.66
CA TYR A 230 9.49 12.91 0.68
C TYR A 230 8.04 12.97 0.20
N ASN A 231 7.44 11.83 -0.11
CA ASN A 231 6.04 11.76 -0.55
C ASN A 231 5.03 12.15 0.55
N LEU A 232 5.42 12.04 1.83
CA LEU A 232 4.66 12.58 2.97
C LEU A 232 4.88 14.09 3.20
N GLY A 233 5.70 14.75 2.38
CA GLY A 233 6.02 16.17 2.56
C GLY A 233 6.97 16.45 3.72
N MET A 234 7.69 15.44 4.22
CA MET A 234 8.60 15.58 5.35
C MET A 234 9.94 16.21 4.96
N ASN A 235 10.58 16.83 5.94
CA ASN A 235 11.93 17.37 5.77
C ASN A 235 12.95 16.23 5.46
N PRO A 236 13.76 16.33 4.38
CA PRO A 236 14.78 15.33 4.03
C PRO A 236 15.79 15.01 5.15
N TRP A 237 16.05 15.95 6.07
CA TRP A 237 16.93 15.73 7.23
C TRP A 237 16.45 14.62 8.16
N LEU A 238 15.14 14.32 8.18
CA LEU A 238 14.60 13.17 8.90
C LEU A 238 15.07 11.84 8.31
N SER A 239 15.25 11.77 6.99
CA SER A 239 15.77 10.57 6.30
C SER A 239 17.29 10.45 6.46
N VAL A 240 18.01 11.58 6.54
CA VAL A 240 19.43 11.58 6.93
C VAL A 240 19.60 11.03 8.35
N SER A 241 18.81 11.52 9.30
CA SER A 241 18.81 11.04 10.69
C SER A 241 18.50 9.54 10.77
N PHE A 242 17.48 9.09 10.03
CA PHE A 242 17.15 7.67 9.92
C PHE A 242 18.31 6.85 9.36
N THR A 243 19.02 7.35 8.35
CA THR A 243 20.17 6.65 7.74
C THR A 243 21.27 6.41 8.77
N LEU A 244 21.63 7.44 9.55
CA LEU A 244 22.64 7.32 10.60
C LEU A 244 22.21 6.32 11.68
N ILE A 245 20.95 6.40 12.12
CA ILE A 245 20.36 5.45 13.07
C ILE A 245 20.40 4.03 12.52
N TYR A 246 19.96 3.82 11.28
CA TYR A 246 19.86 2.50 10.67
C TYR A 246 21.24 1.85 10.51
N LEU A 247 22.24 2.59 10.02
CA LEU A 247 23.61 2.11 9.90
C LEU A 247 24.21 1.74 11.27
N SER A 248 23.94 2.55 12.30
CA SER A 248 24.35 2.27 13.68
C SER A 248 23.73 0.98 14.22
N ILE A 249 22.47 0.68 13.86
CA ILE A 249 21.81 -0.57 14.25
C ILE A 249 22.43 -1.77 13.53
N THR A 250 22.78 -1.62 12.25
CA THR A 250 23.31 -2.70 11.42
C THR A 250 24.83 -2.89 11.55
N GLY A 251 25.52 -2.03 12.29
CA GLY A 251 26.98 -2.09 12.50
C GLY A 251 27.80 -1.70 11.27
N LEU A 252 27.26 -0.81 10.42
CA LEU A 252 27.92 -0.27 9.22
C LEU A 252 28.38 1.18 9.41
#